data_AF-A0A916RJC6-F1
#
_entry.id   AF-A0A916RJC6-F1
#
_cell.length_a   1.000
_cell.length_b   1.000
_cell.length_c   1.000
_cell.angle_alpha   90.00
_cell.angle_beta   90.00
_cell.angle_gamma   90.00
#
_symmetry.space_group_name_H-M   'P 1'
#
loop_
_entity.id
_entity.type
_entity.pdbx_description
1 polymer ?
#
loop_
_entity_poly.entity_id
_entity_poly.type
_entity_poly.pdbx_seq_one_letter_code
_entity_poly.pdbx_strand_id
1 'polypeptide(L)'
;MAEIIGPECFEHEKEIIWLDDPSKYPWVRQCSGDFAKKQGISNSQLSKMSKGGAKIIGYANLEDKAAPSFIDEPTGRKYYYRRYFYLKDKDYENYRGGTSYPSEAVDPSSVTPKEKGDSPRKKSQIAVRIPFPLMRKLKDYINQTKMSQTEVVVSALAEYLEDKDSTPLIHRILLLEKRVEALETRE
;
A
#
# COMPACT_ATOMS: atom_id res chain seq x y z
N MET A 1 14.37 19.72 1.20
CA MET A 1 12.91 19.43 1.17
C MET A 1 12.74 18.10 0.46
N ALA A 2 11.95 17.17 1.00
CA ALA A 2 11.66 15.91 0.31
C ALA A 2 10.83 16.24 -0.93
N GLU A 3 11.42 16.05 -2.10
CA GLU A 3 10.78 16.25 -3.39
C GLU A 3 9.60 15.29 -3.48
N ILE A 4 8.41 15.82 -3.79
CA ILE A 4 7.23 14.98 -4.02
C ILE A 4 7.57 14.16 -5.26
N ILE A 5 7.78 12.85 -5.08
CA ILE A 5 8.16 11.95 -6.16
C ILE A 5 7.08 11.99 -7.24
N GLY A 6 7.43 12.56 -8.38
CA GLY A 6 6.57 12.65 -9.55
C GLY A 6 6.48 11.32 -10.30
N PRO A 7 5.43 11.12 -11.11
CA PRO A 7 5.22 9.87 -11.86
C PRO A 7 6.38 9.51 -12.80
N GLU A 8 7.09 10.51 -13.33
CA GLU A 8 8.29 10.35 -14.17
C GLU A 8 9.42 9.58 -13.48
N CYS A 9 9.43 9.57 -12.14
CA CYS A 9 10.46 8.88 -11.36
C CYS A 9 10.32 7.36 -11.40
N PHE A 10 9.19 6.83 -11.88
CA PHE A 10 8.90 5.39 -11.89
C PHE A 10 8.92 4.79 -13.31
N GLU A 11 8.91 5.61 -14.35
CA GLU A 11 8.64 5.19 -15.74
C GLU A 11 9.52 4.02 -16.20
N HIS A 12 10.80 4.04 -15.82
CA HIS A 12 11.80 3.07 -16.25
C HIS A 12 12.12 2.01 -15.20
N GLU A 13 11.32 1.88 -14.14
CA GLU A 13 11.51 0.83 -13.15
C GLU A 13 11.24 -0.55 -13.77
N LYS A 14 12.20 -1.45 -13.62
CA LYS A 14 12.10 -2.85 -14.04
C LYS A 14 11.49 -3.71 -12.94
N GLU A 15 12.00 -3.57 -11.72
CA GLU A 15 11.64 -4.39 -10.57
C GLU A 15 11.98 -3.67 -9.26
N ILE A 16 11.33 -4.09 -8.18
CA ILE A 16 11.65 -3.65 -6.81
C ILE A 16 12.42 -4.76 -6.10
N ILE A 17 13.60 -4.42 -5.58
CA ILE A 17 14.44 -5.32 -4.80
C ILE A 17 14.29 -4.96 -3.32
N TRP A 18 13.76 -5.90 -2.56
CA TRP A 18 13.67 -5.80 -1.11
C TRP A 18 14.91 -6.42 -0.46
N LEU A 19 15.59 -5.65 0.40
CA LEU A 19 16.75 -6.07 1.18
C LEU A 19 16.36 -6.73 2.50
N ASP A 20 15.14 -6.47 2.96
CA ASP A 20 14.50 -7.14 4.10
C ASP A 20 13.05 -7.44 3.72
N ASP A 21 12.43 -8.36 4.44
CA ASP A 21 11.05 -8.76 4.21
C ASP A 21 10.07 -7.58 4.47
N PRO A 22 9.38 -7.09 3.42
CA PRO A 22 8.51 -5.91 3.52
C PRO A 22 7.28 -6.15 4.38
N SER A 23 6.82 -7.40 4.54
CA SER A 23 5.60 -7.74 5.30
C SER A 23 5.73 -7.49 6.81
N LYS A 24 6.96 -7.37 7.32
CA LYS A 24 7.26 -7.04 8.72
C LYS A 24 6.97 -5.58 9.06
N TYR A 25 6.75 -4.74 8.06
CA TYR A 25 6.65 -3.29 8.22
C TYR A 25 5.23 -2.82 7.95
N PRO A 26 4.57 -2.11 8.90
CA PRO A 26 3.23 -1.57 8.65
C PRO A 26 3.24 -0.47 7.57
N TRP A 27 4.40 0.16 7.36
CA TRP A 27 4.67 1.11 6.29
C TRP A 27 6.17 1.30 6.14
N VAL A 28 6.64 1.69 4.96
CA VAL A 28 8.02 2.14 4.73
C VAL A 28 8.02 3.56 4.17
N ARG A 29 9.13 4.28 4.30
CA ARG A 29 9.29 5.56 3.62
C ARG A 29 9.73 5.32 2.18
N GLN A 30 9.10 6.00 1.25
CA GLN A 30 9.51 6.07 -0.14
C GLN A 30 10.25 7.37 -0.41
N CYS A 31 11.43 7.29 -1.02
CA CYS A 31 12.19 8.43 -1.49
C CYS A 31 12.83 8.09 -2.86
N SER A 32 13.44 9.07 -3.47
CA SER A 32 14.19 8.94 -4.71
C SER A 32 15.57 9.58 -4.57
N GLY A 33 16.51 9.11 -5.37
CA GLY A 33 17.86 9.64 -5.39
C GLY A 33 18.63 9.21 -6.62
N ASP A 34 19.75 9.88 -6.85
CA ASP A 34 20.63 9.60 -7.99
C ASP A 34 21.64 8.50 -7.69
N PHE A 35 21.72 7.53 -8.60
CA PHE A 35 22.65 6.41 -8.53
C PHE A 35 23.51 6.36 -9.77
N ALA A 36 24.79 6.03 -9.60
CA ALA A 36 25.70 5.86 -10.75
C ALA A 36 25.42 4.59 -11.59
N LYS A 37 24.54 3.69 -11.10
CA LYS A 37 24.18 2.43 -11.76
C LYS A 37 22.67 2.27 -11.82
N LYS A 38 22.17 1.73 -12.94
CA LYS A 38 20.76 1.37 -13.17
C LYS A 38 20.28 0.24 -12.28
N GLN A 39 21.17 -0.72 -11.99
CA GLN A 39 20.84 -1.96 -11.29
C GLN A 39 21.82 -2.22 -10.15
N GLY A 40 21.29 -2.80 -9.07
CA GLY A 40 22.03 -3.13 -7.86
C GLY A 40 22.50 -1.90 -7.08
N ILE A 41 22.88 -2.14 -5.82
CA ILE A 41 23.52 -1.16 -4.94
C ILE A 41 24.65 -1.87 -4.20
N SER A 42 25.84 -1.28 -4.16
CA SER A 42 26.97 -1.85 -3.43
C SER A 42 26.82 -1.67 -1.91
N ASN A 43 27.42 -2.56 -1.12
CA ASN A 43 27.44 -2.44 0.35
C ASN A 43 28.01 -1.10 0.83
N SER A 44 29.03 -0.57 0.13
CA SER A 44 29.59 0.75 0.42
C SER A 44 28.58 1.88 0.19
N GLN A 45 27.73 1.77 -0.82
CA GLN A 45 26.69 2.76 -1.10
C GLN A 45 25.53 2.62 -0.10
N LEU A 46 25.09 1.40 0.21
CA LEU A 46 24.11 1.15 1.27
C LEU A 46 24.58 1.74 2.61
N SER A 47 25.83 1.48 2.99
CA SER A 47 26.42 2.03 4.21
C SER A 47 26.42 3.57 4.20
N LYS A 48 26.73 4.22 3.06
CA LYS A 48 26.65 5.68 2.93
C LYS A 48 25.23 6.20 3.08
N MET A 49 24.25 5.56 2.44
CA MET A 49 22.84 5.95 2.53
C MET A 49 22.27 5.75 3.94
N SER A 50 22.82 4.79 4.69
CA SER A 50 22.48 4.57 6.09
C SER A 50 23.17 5.53 7.06
N LYS A 51 24.08 6.40 6.61
CA LYS A 51 24.66 7.43 7.46
C LYS A 51 23.57 8.43 7.84
N GLY A 52 23.25 8.50 9.13
CA GLY A 52 22.17 9.34 9.67
C GLY A 52 21.00 8.56 10.30
N GLY A 53 21.17 7.27 10.62
CA GLY A 53 20.16 6.47 11.31
C GLY A 53 19.04 5.97 10.39
N ALA A 54 19.30 5.88 9.09
CA ALA A 54 18.37 5.35 8.11
C ALA A 54 18.70 3.88 7.79
N LYS A 55 17.74 2.97 7.94
CA LYS A 55 17.86 1.59 7.44
C LYS A 55 17.26 1.53 6.03
N ILE A 56 18.07 1.18 5.03
CA ILE A 56 17.56 0.95 3.67
C ILE A 56 16.89 -0.43 3.63
N ILE A 57 15.64 -0.47 3.19
CA ILE A 57 14.79 -1.66 3.16
C ILE A 57 14.63 -2.21 1.74
N GLY A 58 14.75 -1.36 0.73
CA GLY A 58 14.64 -1.79 -0.66
C GLY A 58 14.98 -0.69 -1.65
N TYR A 59 15.00 -1.03 -2.94
CA TYR A 59 15.27 -0.10 -4.03
C TYR A 59 14.72 -0.61 -5.36
N ALA A 60 14.50 0.29 -6.31
CA ALA A 60 14.13 -0.07 -7.66
C ALA A 60 15.37 -0.30 -8.53
N ASN A 61 15.33 -1.34 -9.37
CA ASN A 61 16.23 -1.50 -10.51
C ASN A 61 15.56 -0.87 -11.74
N LEU A 62 16.36 -0.27 -12.62
CA LEU A 62 15.86 0.30 -13.87
C LEU A 62 16.06 -0.65 -15.06
N GLU A 63 15.23 -0.44 -16.07
CA GLU A 63 15.36 -1.06 -17.39
C GLU A 63 16.68 -0.66 -18.07
N ASP A 64 17.21 -1.52 -18.93
CA ASP A 64 18.50 -1.29 -19.60
C ASP A 64 18.46 -0.07 -20.53
N LYS A 65 17.30 0.26 -21.07
CA LYS A 65 17.07 1.43 -21.94
C LYS A 65 16.88 2.75 -21.19
N ALA A 66 16.83 2.75 -19.86
CA ALA A 66 16.63 3.97 -19.08
C ALA A 66 17.73 5.01 -19.39
N ALA A 67 17.31 6.23 -19.72
CA ALA A 67 18.24 7.35 -19.92
C ALA A 67 18.80 7.81 -18.55
N PRO A 68 20.03 8.37 -18.51
CA PRO A 68 20.52 9.02 -17.31
C PRO A 68 19.68 10.25 -16.97
N SER A 69 19.37 10.43 -15.68
CA SER A 69 18.71 11.63 -15.16
C SER A 69 19.64 12.84 -15.19
N PHE A 70 20.92 12.60 -14.94
CA PHE A 70 21.95 13.62 -14.90
C PHE A 70 23.27 13.07 -15.45
N ILE A 71 24.01 13.91 -16.17
CA ILE A 71 25.36 13.62 -16.65
C ILE A 71 26.26 14.72 -16.10
N ASP A 72 27.23 14.33 -15.30
CA ASP A 72 28.28 15.22 -14.79
C ASP A 72 29.26 15.51 -15.93
N GLU A 73 29.09 16.67 -16.59
CA GLU A 73 29.85 17.05 -17.79
C GLU A 73 31.39 16.95 -17.62
N PRO A 74 32.00 17.48 -16.53
CA PRO A 74 33.43 17.32 -16.27
C PRO A 74 33.96 15.89 -16.28
N THR A 75 33.18 14.92 -15.77
CA THR A 75 33.64 13.54 -15.58
C THR A 75 33.02 12.56 -16.58
N GLY A 76 32.00 12.99 -17.33
CA GLY A 76 31.15 12.13 -18.15
C GLY A 76 30.32 11.13 -17.34
N ARG A 77 30.27 11.27 -16.01
CA ARG A 77 29.63 10.30 -15.13
C ARG A 77 28.11 10.42 -15.21
N LYS A 78 27.47 9.30 -15.47
CA LYS A 78 26.02 9.19 -15.58
C LYS A 78 25.39 8.82 -14.25
N TYR A 79 24.28 9.48 -13.95
CA TYR A 79 23.44 9.22 -12.80
C TYR A 79 22.03 8.89 -13.26
N TYR A 80 21.35 8.06 -12.48
CA TYR A 80 20.04 7.54 -12.76
C TYR A 80 19.18 7.71 -11.51
N TYR A 81 18.07 8.42 -11.67
CA TYR A 81 17.10 8.62 -10.63
C TYR A 81 16.40 7.30 -10.32
N ARG A 82 16.45 6.85 -9.07
CA ARG A 82 15.85 5.59 -8.63
C ARG A 82 15.11 5.77 -7.33
N ARG A 83 13.96 5.11 -7.23
CA ARG A 83 13.22 4.97 -5.98
C ARG A 83 13.97 4.04 -5.02
N TYR A 84 13.99 4.41 -3.75
CA TYR A 84 14.43 3.56 -2.65
C TYR A 84 13.51 3.68 -1.45
N PHE A 85 13.55 2.64 -0.62
CA PHE A 85 12.70 2.49 0.55
C PHE A 85 13.56 2.42 1.79
N TYR A 86 13.14 3.12 2.83
CA TYR A 86 13.91 3.22 4.06
C TYR A 86 13.05 3.43 5.29
N LEU A 87 13.66 3.26 6.46
CA LEU A 87 13.10 3.57 7.76
C LEU A 87 14.10 4.43 8.52
N LYS A 88 13.62 5.40 9.29
CA LYS A 88 14.43 6.14 10.25
C LYS A 88 14.32 5.50 11.63
N ASP A 89 15.34 5.72 12.45
CA ASP A 89 15.31 5.37 13.86
C ASP A 89 14.03 5.93 14.52
N LYS A 90 13.35 5.07 15.27
CA LYS A 90 12.11 5.38 16.01
C LYS A 90 10.93 5.83 15.16
N ASP A 91 10.91 5.56 13.86
CA ASP A 91 9.78 5.93 12.99
C ASP A 91 8.43 5.48 13.58
N TYR A 92 8.28 4.20 13.95
CA TYR A 92 7.01 3.72 14.48
C TYR A 92 6.65 4.25 15.88
N GLU A 93 7.65 4.62 16.68
CA GLU A 93 7.43 5.26 17.99
C GLU A 93 6.96 6.71 17.81
N ASN A 94 7.56 7.44 16.87
CA ASN A 94 7.23 8.83 16.58
C ASN A 94 5.83 9.00 15.96
N TYR A 95 5.35 7.97 15.26
CA TYR A 95 4.04 7.94 14.61
C TYR A 95 3.07 6.96 15.29
N ARG A 96 3.26 6.73 16.58
CA ARG A 96 2.45 5.78 17.37
C ARG A 96 0.98 6.19 17.39
N GLY A 97 0.08 5.21 17.24
CA GLY A 97 -1.37 5.40 17.24
C GLY A 97 -2.04 5.35 15.87
N GLY A 98 -1.28 5.16 14.78
CA GLY A 98 -1.83 4.82 13.45
C GLY A 98 -2.68 5.91 12.78
N THR A 99 -2.79 7.08 13.39
CA THR A 99 -3.56 8.22 12.87
C THR A 99 -2.70 9.16 12.03
N SER A 100 -1.37 9.10 12.17
CA SER A 100 -0.44 9.92 11.41
C SER A 100 0.74 9.09 10.92
N TYR A 101 1.27 9.48 9.77
CA TYR A 101 2.42 8.87 9.11
C TYR A 101 3.20 10.02 8.46
N PRO A 102 4.50 9.85 8.19
CA PRO A 102 5.20 10.81 7.36
C PRO A 102 4.60 10.85 5.95
N SER A 103 4.73 11.99 5.27
CA SER A 103 4.24 12.17 3.88
C SER A 103 4.85 11.18 2.89
N GLU A 104 6.02 10.65 3.22
CA GLU A 104 6.76 9.64 2.44
C GLU A 104 6.25 8.21 2.69
N ALA A 105 5.39 7.98 3.68
CA ALA A 105 4.96 6.64 4.03
C ALA A 105 4.12 6.00 2.92
N VAL A 106 4.48 4.77 2.58
CA VAL A 106 3.75 3.89 1.66
C VAL A 106 3.53 2.51 2.30
N ASP A 107 2.43 1.86 1.93
CA ASP A 107 2.17 0.46 2.24
C ASP A 107 3.08 -0.42 1.36
N PRO A 108 3.99 -1.23 1.94
CA PRO A 108 4.92 -2.05 1.17
C PRO A 108 4.22 -3.07 0.25
N SER A 109 3.02 -3.53 0.62
CA SER A 109 2.26 -4.51 -0.16
C SER A 109 1.64 -3.90 -1.43
N SER A 110 1.45 -2.58 -1.44
CA SER A 110 0.95 -1.83 -2.60
C SER A 110 2.05 -1.42 -3.58
N VAL A 111 3.32 -1.64 -3.24
CA VAL A 111 4.45 -1.17 -4.04
C VAL A 111 4.67 -2.10 -5.23
N THR A 112 4.41 -1.58 -6.41
CA THR A 112 4.69 -2.21 -7.70
C THR A 112 5.65 -1.34 -8.52
N PRO A 113 6.47 -1.92 -9.43
CA PRO A 113 7.26 -1.14 -10.36
C PRO A 113 6.37 -0.21 -11.18
N LYS A 114 6.87 1.00 -11.50
CA LYS A 114 6.20 2.01 -12.35
C LYS A 114 4.97 2.68 -11.73
N GLU A 115 4.55 2.26 -10.55
CA GLU A 115 3.42 2.85 -9.85
C GLU A 115 3.85 3.38 -8.48
N LYS A 116 3.22 4.48 -8.08
CA LYS A 116 3.43 5.05 -6.74
C LYS A 116 2.75 4.14 -5.71
N GLY A 117 3.48 3.73 -4.69
CA GLY A 117 2.90 2.99 -3.57
C GLY A 117 1.79 3.79 -2.89
N ASP A 118 0.75 3.09 -2.45
CA ASP A 118 -0.36 3.69 -1.74
C ASP A 118 0.08 4.16 -0.36
N SER A 119 -0.46 5.31 0.06
CA SER A 119 -0.26 5.75 1.44
C SER A 119 -0.91 4.72 2.39
N PRO A 120 -0.32 4.43 3.57
CA PRO A 120 -0.93 3.55 4.58
C PRO A 120 -2.29 4.06 5.06
N ARG A 121 -2.57 5.35 4.86
CA ARG A 121 -3.86 5.99 5.15
C ARG A 121 -4.92 5.72 4.10
N LYS A 122 -4.55 5.31 2.89
CA LYS A 122 -5.45 5.21 1.74
C LYS A 122 -6.30 3.96 1.91
N LYS A 123 -7.43 4.12 2.60
CA LYS A 123 -8.51 3.14 2.54
C LYS A 123 -8.98 3.08 1.09
N SER A 124 -8.99 1.90 0.49
CA SER A 124 -9.64 1.71 -0.81
C SER A 124 -11.08 2.19 -0.70
N GLN A 125 -11.42 3.23 -1.47
CA GLN A 125 -12.75 3.84 -1.48
C GLN A 125 -13.35 3.67 -2.87
N ILE A 126 -14.61 3.24 -2.88
CA ILE A 126 -15.42 3.16 -4.09
C ILE A 126 -16.63 4.07 -3.93
N ALA A 127 -16.87 4.92 -4.94
CA ALA A 127 -18.08 5.72 -5.04
C ALA A 127 -19.00 5.11 -6.11
N VAL A 128 -20.19 4.68 -5.71
CA VAL A 128 -21.16 4.02 -6.60
C VAL A 128 -22.43 4.84 -6.67
N ARG A 129 -22.95 5.06 -7.88
CA ARG A 129 -24.28 5.65 -8.09
C ARG A 129 -25.33 4.54 -8.01
N ILE A 130 -26.20 4.63 -7.01
CA ILE A 130 -27.22 3.61 -6.73
C ILE A 130 -28.59 4.18 -7.07
N PRO A 131 -29.42 3.49 -7.88
CA PRO A 131 -30.80 3.91 -8.14
C PRO A 131 -31.60 4.08 -6.84
N PHE A 132 -32.46 5.10 -6.79
CA PHE A 132 -33.24 5.43 -5.58
C PHE A 132 -34.04 4.24 -4.99
N PRO A 133 -34.71 3.38 -5.80
CA PRO A 133 -35.43 2.23 -5.25
C PRO A 133 -34.51 1.23 -4.53
N LEU A 134 -33.29 1.03 -5.05
CA LEU A 134 -32.31 0.12 -4.45
C LEU A 134 -31.72 0.72 -3.16
N MET A 135 -31.45 2.02 -3.16
CA MET A 135 -31.01 2.74 -1.96
C MET A 135 -32.05 2.65 -0.83
N ARG A 136 -33.35 2.70 -1.14
CA ARG A 136 -34.42 2.52 -0.14
C ARG A 136 -34.35 1.13 0.49
N LYS A 137 -34.29 0.07 -0.33
CA LYS A 137 -34.16 -1.32 0.17
C LYS A 137 -32.92 -1.51 1.03
N LEU A 138 -31.79 -0.90 0.65
CA LEU A 138 -30.55 -0.93 1.42
C LEU A 138 -30.74 -0.32 2.82
N LYS A 139 -31.40 0.84 2.91
CA LYS A 139 -31.70 1.50 4.19
C LYS A 139 -32.63 0.67 5.07
N ASP A 140 -33.65 0.05 4.49
CA ASP A 140 -34.58 -0.82 5.22
C ASP A 140 -33.83 -2.02 5.83
N TYR A 141 -32.93 -2.65 5.06
CA TYR A 141 -32.10 -3.76 5.53
C TYR A 141 -31.12 -3.36 6.63
N ILE A 142 -30.46 -2.19 6.50
CA ILE A 142 -29.59 -1.61 7.53
C ILE A 142 -30.35 -1.42 8.85
N ASN A 143 -31.57 -0.91 8.79
CA ASN A 143 -32.39 -0.67 9.98
C ASN A 143 -32.82 -1.97 10.70
N GLN A 144 -33.08 -3.04 9.94
CA GLN A 144 -33.44 -4.36 10.46
C GLN A 144 -32.25 -5.07 11.10
N THR A 145 -31.11 -5.09 10.41
CA THR A 145 -29.92 -5.84 10.84
C THR A 145 -29.02 -5.10 11.83
N LYS A 146 -29.23 -3.79 12.02
CA LYS A 146 -28.37 -2.89 12.81
C LYS A 146 -26.91 -2.84 12.33
N MET A 147 -26.63 -3.33 11.13
CA MET A 147 -25.33 -3.22 10.49
C MET A 147 -25.12 -1.82 9.92
N SER A 148 -23.88 -1.36 9.87
CA SER A 148 -23.55 -0.13 9.16
C SER A 148 -23.71 -0.29 7.64
N GLN A 149 -23.91 0.83 6.92
CA GLN A 149 -23.99 0.81 5.46
C GLN A 149 -22.76 0.17 4.81
N THR A 150 -21.57 0.45 5.35
CA THR A 150 -20.32 -0.15 4.86
C THR A 150 -20.32 -1.66 5.04
N GLU A 151 -20.70 -2.17 6.21
CA GLU A 151 -20.72 -3.61 6.46
C GLU A 151 -21.70 -4.33 5.54
N VAL A 152 -22.87 -3.76 5.27
CA VAL A 152 -23.84 -4.35 4.35
C VAL A 152 -23.28 -4.42 2.93
N VAL A 153 -22.67 -3.34 2.44
CA VAL A 153 -22.07 -3.30 1.09
C VAL A 153 -20.88 -4.25 0.98
N VAL A 154 -20.00 -4.27 1.97
CA VAL A 154 -18.85 -5.19 2.01
C VAL A 154 -19.32 -6.64 2.05
N SER A 155 -20.35 -6.96 2.85
CA SER A 155 -20.91 -8.33 2.91
C SER A 155 -21.43 -8.78 1.54
N ALA A 156 -22.19 -7.92 0.85
CA ALA A 156 -22.74 -8.23 -0.46
C ALA A 156 -21.64 -8.41 -1.52
N LEU A 157 -20.58 -7.59 -1.47
CA LEU A 157 -19.42 -7.75 -2.38
C LEU A 157 -18.63 -9.03 -2.07
N ALA A 158 -18.41 -9.32 -0.79
CA ALA A 158 -17.70 -10.51 -0.35
C ALA A 158 -18.44 -11.79 -0.76
N GLU A 159 -19.77 -11.81 -0.62
CA GLU A 159 -20.62 -12.90 -1.10
C GLU A 159 -20.57 -13.04 -2.62
N TYR A 160 -20.68 -11.94 -3.36
CA TYR A 160 -20.65 -11.94 -4.83
C TYR A 160 -19.28 -12.38 -5.39
N LEU A 161 -18.19 -12.05 -4.71
CA LEU A 161 -16.81 -12.39 -5.10
C LEU A 161 -16.32 -13.72 -4.49
N GLU A 162 -17.18 -14.43 -3.76
CA GLU A 162 -16.85 -15.68 -3.06
C GLU A 162 -15.71 -15.55 -2.01
N ASP A 163 -15.47 -14.34 -1.48
CA ASP A 163 -14.47 -14.06 -0.45
C ASP A 163 -15.09 -14.14 0.96
N LYS A 164 -14.98 -15.31 1.58
CA LYS A 164 -15.53 -15.54 2.92
C LYS A 164 -14.74 -14.83 4.02
N ASP A 165 -13.46 -14.53 3.80
CA ASP A 165 -12.57 -13.97 4.83
C ASP A 165 -12.82 -12.49 5.06
N SER A 166 -13.29 -11.77 4.04
CA SER A 166 -13.67 -10.35 4.11
C SER A 166 -15.08 -10.09 4.64
N THR A 167 -15.85 -11.14 4.96
CA THR A 167 -17.23 -10.99 5.45
C THR A 167 -17.26 -10.42 6.89
N PRO A 168 -18.00 -9.32 7.16
CA PRO A 168 -18.15 -8.76 8.50
C PRO A 168 -18.71 -9.74 9.54
N LEU A 169 -18.25 -9.62 10.78
CA LEU A 169 -18.61 -10.52 11.88
C LEU A 169 -20.12 -10.60 12.13
N ILE A 170 -20.82 -9.47 12.12
CA ILE A 170 -22.27 -9.42 12.33
C ILE A 170 -23.00 -10.25 11.26
N HIS A 171 -22.56 -10.18 10.01
CA HIS A 171 -23.15 -10.97 8.94
C HIS A 171 -22.93 -12.47 9.13
N ARG A 172 -21.72 -12.86 9.57
CA ARG A 172 -21.42 -14.26 9.90
C ARG A 172 -22.31 -14.79 11.03
N ILE A 173 -22.54 -13.98 12.07
CA ILE A 173 -23.42 -14.33 13.20
C ILE A 173 -24.85 -14.54 12.69
N LEU A 174 -25.39 -13.61 11.89
CA LEU A 174 -26.75 -13.75 11.32
C LEU A 174 -26.90 -15.01 10.46
N LEU A 175 -25.89 -15.38 9.68
CA LEU A 175 -25.90 -16.62 8.90
C LEU A 175 -25.87 -17.86 9.81
N LEU A 176 -25.11 -17.82 10.91
CA LEU A 176 -25.08 -18.90 11.89
C LEU A 176 -26.42 -19.03 12.61
N GLU A 177 -27.02 -17.93 13.07
CA GLU A 177 -28.35 -17.92 13.70
C GLU A 177 -29.40 -18.56 12.79
N LYS A 178 -29.45 -18.17 11.50
CA LYS A 178 -30.36 -18.79 10.52
C LYS A 178 -30.12 -20.28 10.33
N ARG A 179 -28.85 -20.72 10.34
CA ARG A 179 -28.52 -22.15 10.20
C ARG A 179 -28.91 -22.93 11.44
N VAL A 180 -28.72 -22.35 12.62
CA VAL A 180 -29.13 -22.95 13.90
C VAL A 180 -30.66 -23.04 13.96
N GLU A 181 -31.39 -21.98 13.65
CA GLU A 181 -32.87 -21.99 13.62
C GLU A 181 -33.42 -23.05 12.65
N ALA A 182 -32.79 -23.19 11.46
CA ALA A 182 -33.16 -24.22 10.48
C ALA A 182 -32.83 -25.66 10.93
N LEU A 183 -31.90 -25.83 11.86
CA LEU A 183 -31.58 -27.13 12.47
C LEU A 183 -32.51 -27.43 13.64
N GLU A 184 -32.80 -26.44 14.48
CA GLU A 184 -33.74 -26.55 15.61
C GLU A 184 -35.17 -26.84 15.15
N THR A 185 -35.57 -26.38 13.97
CA THR A 185 -36.89 -26.69 13.37
C THR A 185 -36.97 -28.07 12.70
N ARG A 186 -35.86 -28.83 12.64
CA ARG A 186 -35.79 -30.18 12.07
C ARG A 186 -35.73 -31.29 13.13
N GLU A 187 -35.71 -30.95 14.41
CA GLU A 187 -35.96 -31.86 15.54
C GLU A 187 -37.42 -31.80 15.97
#